data_AF-A0A2D7TE17-F1
#
_entry.id   AF-A0A2D7TE17-F1
#
_cell.length_a   1.000
_cell.length_b   1.000
_cell.length_c   1.000
_cell.angle_alpha   90.00
_cell.angle_beta   90.00
_cell.angle_gamma   90.00
#
_symmetry.space_group_name_H-M   'P 1'
#
loop_
_entity.id
_entity.type
_entity.pdbx_description
1 polymer ?
#
loop_
_entity_poly.entity_id
_entity_poly.type
_entity_poly.pdbx_seq_one_letter_code
_entity_poly.pdbx_strand_id
1 'polypeptide(L)'
;MIKLDVNKIMKGSPPPLEYQVTLENWRKYPYNVWSFVNVRSIIPTSPIMFDPKQRVDVVKKLVDLNDINISHNNIKKKLKDILVDCNTDSFLIMRKGKLVFEFFDNFTTYETPH
;
A
#
# COMPACT_ATOMS: atom_id res chain seq x y z
N MET A 1 -3.43 7.81 24.10
CA MET A 1 -3.88 7.12 22.87
C MET A 1 -3.04 5.87 22.73
N ILE A 2 -3.62 4.68 22.79
CA ILE A 2 -2.86 3.42 22.62
C ILE A 2 -2.44 3.37 21.14
N LYS A 3 -1.13 3.39 20.88
CA LYS A 3 -0.60 3.19 19.53
C LYS A 3 -0.60 1.69 19.25
N LEU A 4 -1.64 1.21 18.59
CA LEU A 4 -1.71 -0.19 18.16
C LEU A 4 -0.57 -0.46 17.16
N ASP A 5 0.00 -1.66 17.26
CA ASP A 5 0.99 -2.14 16.29
C ASP A 5 0.28 -2.62 15.03
N VAL A 6 0.52 -1.96 13.90
CA VAL A 6 -0.08 -2.29 12.59
C VAL A 6 0.16 -3.76 12.23
N ASN A 7 1.31 -4.33 12.59
CA ASN A 7 1.66 -5.71 12.25
C ASN A 7 0.81 -6.75 12.99
N LYS A 8 0.08 -6.36 14.03
CA LYS A 8 -0.82 -7.21 14.81
C LYS A 8 -2.28 -7.13 14.38
N ILE A 9 -2.64 -6.18 13.51
CA ILE A 9 -4.01 -6.05 13.00
C ILE A 9 -4.44 -7.33 12.28
N MET A 10 -5.63 -7.83 12.62
CA MET A 10 -6.22 -9.05 12.07
C MET A 10 -5.33 -10.31 12.19
N LYS A 11 -4.40 -10.34 13.17
CA LYS A 11 -3.57 -11.53 13.47
C LYS A 11 -4.22 -12.38 14.57
N GLY A 12 -4.28 -13.70 14.35
CA GLY A 12 -4.84 -14.67 15.29
C GLY A 12 -6.20 -15.23 14.84
N SER A 13 -6.75 -16.16 15.63
CA SER A 13 -8.08 -16.76 15.38
C SER A 13 -8.81 -17.02 16.71
N PRO A 14 -9.71 -16.10 17.16
CA PRO A 14 -9.96 -14.78 16.58
C PRO A 14 -8.82 -13.79 16.92
N PRO A 15 -8.62 -12.72 16.11
CA PRO A 15 -7.77 -11.60 16.52
C PRO A 15 -8.29 -10.96 17.82
N PRO A 16 -7.42 -10.41 18.69
CA PRO A 16 -7.86 -9.66 19.86
C PRO A 16 -8.76 -8.47 19.47
N LEU A 17 -9.74 -8.13 20.31
CA LEU A 17 -10.79 -7.15 19.98
C LEU A 17 -10.23 -5.80 19.51
N GLU A 18 -9.18 -5.30 20.16
CA GLU A 18 -8.53 -4.03 19.82
C GLU A 18 -7.76 -4.07 18.48
N TYR A 19 -7.49 -5.26 17.93
CA TYR A 19 -6.82 -5.47 16.64
C TYR A 19 -7.80 -5.92 15.53
N GLN A 20 -9.10 -5.97 15.81
CA GLN A 20 -10.11 -6.32 14.81
C GLN A 20 -10.49 -5.13 13.94
N VAL A 21 -10.58 -5.39 12.64
CA VAL A 21 -11.14 -4.45 11.66
C VAL A 21 -12.62 -4.73 11.51
N THR A 22 -13.44 -3.69 11.65
CA THR A 22 -14.90 -3.75 11.61
C THR A 22 -15.45 -2.70 10.64
N LEU A 23 -16.73 -2.82 10.28
CA LEU A 23 -17.40 -1.81 9.45
C LEU A 23 -17.40 -0.41 10.07
N GLU A 24 -17.28 -0.30 11.39
CA GLU A 24 -17.22 0.97 12.11
C GLU A 24 -15.83 1.63 12.04
N ASN A 25 -14.76 0.83 12.09
CA ASN A 25 -13.40 1.35 12.28
C ASN A 25 -12.50 1.29 11.04
N TRP A 26 -12.88 0.57 9.97
CA TRP A 26 -11.97 0.26 8.85
C TRP A 26 -11.31 1.48 8.20
N ARG A 27 -11.98 2.63 8.14
CA ARG A 27 -11.40 3.86 7.55
C ARG A 27 -10.46 4.63 8.49
N LYS A 28 -10.38 4.27 9.76
CA LYS A 28 -9.60 4.98 10.78
C LYS A 28 -8.20 4.38 10.89
N TYR A 29 -7.19 5.22 11.12
CA TYR A 29 -5.87 4.73 11.50
C TYR A 29 -5.94 4.05 12.89
N PRO A 30 -5.28 2.90 13.10
CA PRO A 30 -4.41 2.17 12.16
C PRO A 30 -5.11 1.06 11.35
N TYR A 31 -6.41 0.85 11.54
CA TYR A 31 -7.20 -0.19 10.86
C TYR A 31 -7.18 -0.07 9.33
N ASN A 32 -7.09 1.17 8.82
CA ASN A 32 -7.08 1.45 7.39
C ASN A 32 -5.91 0.80 6.64
N VAL A 33 -4.74 0.65 7.29
CA VAL A 33 -3.55 0.03 6.69
C VAL A 33 -3.81 -1.42 6.27
N TRP A 34 -4.59 -2.18 7.05
CA TRP A 34 -5.02 -3.52 6.65
C TRP A 34 -6.27 -3.49 5.79
N SER A 35 -7.21 -2.59 6.08
CA SER A 35 -8.53 -2.64 5.44
C SER A 35 -8.52 -2.25 3.97
N PHE A 36 -7.67 -1.32 3.54
CA PHE A 36 -7.70 -0.81 2.17
C PHE A 36 -7.20 -1.85 1.17
N VAL A 37 -6.24 -2.70 1.57
CA VAL A 37 -5.81 -3.88 0.81
C VAL A 37 -6.68 -5.13 1.05
N ASN A 38 -7.68 -5.08 1.92
CA ASN A 38 -8.56 -6.20 2.26
C ASN A 38 -10.06 -5.84 2.25
N VAL A 39 -10.47 -4.81 1.49
CA VAL A 39 -11.82 -4.22 1.58
C VAL A 39 -12.94 -5.24 1.36
N ARG A 40 -12.71 -6.25 0.51
CA ARG A 40 -13.66 -7.32 0.18
C ARG A 40 -14.00 -8.23 1.37
N SER A 41 -13.17 -8.22 2.40
CA SER A 41 -13.40 -8.94 3.67
C SER A 41 -14.33 -8.18 4.62
N ILE A 42 -14.69 -6.93 4.29
CA ILE A 42 -15.44 -6.02 5.17
C ILE A 42 -16.76 -5.61 4.52
N ILE A 43 -16.73 -5.27 3.23
CA ILE A 43 -17.88 -4.75 2.48
C ILE A 43 -18.13 -5.68 1.28
N PRO A 44 -19.39 -6.01 0.95
CA PRO A 44 -19.71 -6.73 -0.27
C PRO A 44 -19.17 -5.99 -1.51
N THR A 45 -18.43 -6.70 -2.35
CA THR A 45 -17.88 -6.17 -3.60
C THR A 45 -18.22 -7.07 -4.78
N SER A 46 -18.33 -6.50 -5.98
CA SER A 46 -18.39 -7.26 -7.22
C SER A 46 -17.01 -7.28 -7.90
N PRO A 47 -16.50 -8.43 -8.35
CA PRO A 47 -15.22 -8.48 -9.05
C PRO A 47 -15.34 -7.85 -10.44
N ILE A 48 -14.34 -7.03 -10.80
CA ILE A 48 -14.12 -6.58 -12.18
C ILE A 48 -13.08 -7.51 -12.79
N MET A 49 -13.50 -8.36 -13.72
CA MET A 49 -12.62 -9.34 -14.38
C MET A 49 -11.81 -8.66 -15.48
N PHE A 50 -10.53 -9.03 -15.61
CA PHE A 50 -9.70 -8.64 -16.74
C PHE A 50 -9.70 -9.76 -17.80
N ASP A 51 -9.55 -9.42 -19.07
CA ASP A 51 -9.37 -10.39 -20.15
C ASP A 51 -7.88 -10.78 -20.26
N PRO A 52 -7.51 -12.04 -19.96
CA PRO A 52 -6.12 -12.50 -20.05
C PRO A 52 -5.51 -12.33 -21.44
N LYS A 53 -6.32 -12.32 -22.50
CA LYS A 53 -5.87 -12.15 -23.88
C LYS A 53 -5.47 -10.71 -24.20
N GLN A 54 -5.92 -9.74 -23.40
CA GLN A 54 -5.60 -8.32 -23.56
C GLN A 54 -4.49 -7.85 -22.61
N ARG A 55 -3.81 -8.78 -21.93
CA ARG A 55 -2.68 -8.46 -21.06
C ARG A 55 -1.57 -7.78 -21.87
N VAL A 56 -1.20 -6.57 -21.46
CA VAL A 56 -0.03 -5.88 -21.98
C VAL A 56 1.06 -5.96 -20.93
N ASP A 57 2.19 -6.58 -21.28
CA ASP A 57 3.34 -6.62 -20.38
C ASP A 57 4.03 -5.26 -20.35
N VAL A 58 4.24 -4.75 -19.13
CA VAL A 58 4.93 -3.49 -18.92
C VAL A 58 6.43 -3.72 -18.98
N VAL A 59 7.10 -3.06 -19.93
CA VAL A 59 8.56 -3.10 -20.02
C VAL A 59 9.15 -2.41 -18.78
N LYS A 60 9.89 -3.16 -17.97
CA LYS A 60 10.61 -2.63 -16.81
C LYS A 60 12.02 -2.20 -17.19
N LYS A 61 12.43 -1.00 -16.75
CA LYS A 61 13.80 -0.48 -16.78
C LYS A 61 14.07 0.21 -15.45
N LEU A 62 14.10 -0.60 -14.39
CA LEU A 62 14.19 -0.11 -13.02
C LEU A 62 15.52 0.61 -12.78
N VAL A 63 15.42 1.70 -12.03
CA VAL A 63 16.55 2.46 -11.50
C VAL A 63 16.28 2.68 -10.01
N ASP A 64 17.33 2.65 -9.21
CA ASP A 64 17.17 2.93 -7.79
C ASP A 64 16.95 4.44 -7.58
N LEU A 65 15.77 4.78 -7.07
CA LEU A 65 15.39 6.15 -6.73
C LEU A 65 15.16 6.33 -5.23
N ASN A 66 15.39 5.30 -4.40
CA ASN A 66 15.08 5.32 -2.97
C ASN A 66 15.78 6.48 -2.26
N ASP A 67 17.04 6.72 -2.62
CA ASP A 67 17.92 7.71 -1.99
C ASP A 67 17.89 9.09 -2.65
N ILE A 68 16.98 9.34 -3.60
CA ILE A 68 16.80 10.67 -4.17
C ILE A 68 16.36 11.64 -3.08
N ASN A 69 17.11 12.72 -2.91
CA ASN A 69 16.77 13.79 -1.98
C ASN A 69 15.66 14.66 -2.57
N ILE A 70 14.51 14.66 -1.91
CA ILE A 70 13.41 15.60 -2.18
C ILE A 70 13.53 16.74 -1.16
N SER A 71 13.50 17.97 -1.68
CA SER A 71 13.59 19.19 -0.86
C SER A 71 12.21 19.86 -0.78
N HIS A 72 11.72 20.12 0.43
CA HIS A 72 10.47 20.85 0.66
C HIS A 72 10.58 21.67 1.96
N ASN A 73 10.27 22.96 1.93
CA ASN A 73 10.32 23.86 3.10
C ASN A 73 11.62 23.77 3.92
N ASN A 74 12.78 23.80 3.24
CA ASN A 74 14.12 23.65 3.83
C ASN A 74 14.42 22.28 4.48
N ILE A 75 13.50 21.32 4.39
CA ILE A 75 13.70 19.93 4.80
C ILE A 75 14.12 19.13 3.57
N LYS A 76 15.18 18.33 3.72
CA LYS A 76 15.61 17.35 2.73
C LYS A 76 15.39 15.96 3.29
N LYS A 77 14.71 15.12 2.52
CA LYS A 77 14.45 13.73 2.90
C LYS A 77 14.55 12.82 1.68
N LYS A 78 15.02 11.59 1.89
CA LYS A 78 15.06 10.59 0.83
C LYS A 78 13.65 10.22 0.39
N LEU A 79 13.46 9.92 -0.89
CA LEU A 79 12.17 9.52 -1.43
C LEU A 79 11.56 8.37 -0.63
N LYS A 80 12.34 7.30 -0.37
CA LYS A 80 11.86 6.14 0.39
C LYS A 80 11.31 6.54 1.76
N ASP A 81 12.04 7.37 2.48
CA ASP A 81 11.63 7.76 3.83
C ASP A 81 10.36 8.63 3.81
N ILE A 82 10.14 9.42 2.76
CA ILE A 82 8.89 10.17 2.58
C ILE A 82 7.73 9.20 2.36
N LEU A 83 7.91 8.19 1.50
CA LEU A 83 6.87 7.20 1.22
C LEU A 83 6.46 6.45 2.49
N VAL A 84 7.44 6.04 3.32
CA VAL A 84 7.20 5.39 4.62
C VAL A 84 6.50 6.33 5.60
N ASP A 85 6.96 7.58 5.75
CA ASP A 85 6.34 8.56 6.64
C ASP A 85 4.88 8.86 6.28
N CYS A 86 4.55 8.83 4.99
CA CYS A 86 3.21 9.07 4.48
C CYS A 86 2.32 7.82 4.48
N ASN A 87 2.78 6.69 5.06
CA ASN A 87 2.09 5.40 4.99
C ASN A 87 1.71 5.00 3.55
N THR A 88 2.61 5.25 2.59
CA THR A 88 2.36 4.89 1.20
C THR A 88 2.41 3.37 1.05
N ASP A 89 1.36 2.78 0.50
CA ASP A 89 1.26 1.34 0.29
C ASP A 89 1.95 0.89 -1.01
N SER A 90 1.79 1.67 -2.08
CA SER A 90 2.51 1.46 -3.33
C SER A 90 2.76 2.77 -4.09
N PHE A 91 3.88 2.85 -4.79
CA PHE A 91 4.24 3.99 -5.63
C PHE A 91 5.05 3.53 -6.85
N LEU A 92 4.58 3.91 -8.04
CA LEU A 92 5.18 3.51 -9.31
C LEU A 92 5.55 4.75 -10.13
N ILE A 93 6.71 4.74 -10.80
CA ILE A 93 7.10 5.78 -11.76
C ILE A 93 7.26 5.16 -13.13
N MET A 94 6.58 5.74 -14.12
CA MET A 94 6.77 5.40 -15.53
C MET A 94 7.44 6.54 -16.29
N ARG A 95 8.35 6.21 -17.21
CA ARG A 95 9.00 7.16 -18.10
C ARG A 95 9.10 6.58 -19.50
N LYS A 96 8.55 7.28 -20.49
CA LYS A 96 8.55 6.86 -21.92
C LYS A 96 8.01 5.44 -22.12
N GLY A 97 6.86 5.12 -21.50
CA GLY A 97 6.19 3.82 -21.61
C GLY A 97 6.87 2.67 -20.86
N LYS A 98 7.89 2.93 -20.04
CA LYS A 98 8.61 1.93 -19.25
C LYS A 98 8.41 2.19 -17.76
N LEU A 99 8.23 1.14 -16.97
CA LEU A 99 8.27 1.23 -15.51
C LEU A 99 9.72 1.41 -15.07
N VAL A 100 10.01 2.49 -14.34
CA VAL A 100 11.39 2.86 -13.94
C VAL A 100 11.62 2.81 -12.44
N PHE A 101 10.57 2.81 -11.63
CA PHE A 101 10.68 2.63 -10.19
C PHE A 101 9.40 2.03 -9.64
N GLU A 102 9.54 1.17 -8.64
CA GLU A 102 8.45 0.57 -7.91
C GLU A 102 8.80 0.54 -6.41
N PHE A 103 7.85 0.94 -5.59
CA PHE A 103 7.89 0.87 -4.14
C PHE A 103 6.60 0.20 -3.68
N PHE A 104 6.73 -0.75 -2.76
CA PHE A 104 5.65 -1.47 -2.12
C PHE A 104 5.98 -1.59 -0.63
N ASP A 105 4.98 -1.42 0.23
CA ASP A 105 5.13 -1.55 1.68
C ASP A 105 3.86 -2.16 2.31
N ASN A 106 3.89 -2.34 3.63
CA ASN A 106 2.81 -2.92 4.43
C ASN A 106 2.37 -4.29 3.86
N PHE A 107 1.08 -4.42 3.52
CA PHE A 107 0.48 -5.65 3.00
C PHE A 107 0.36 -5.63 1.46
N THR A 108 1.03 -4.69 0.78
CA THR A 108 0.87 -4.45 -0.65
C THR A 108 1.99 -5.07 -1.44
N THR A 109 1.64 -5.71 -2.56
CA THR A 109 2.56 -6.29 -3.54
C THR A 109 2.11 -5.89 -4.94
N TYR A 110 2.87 -6.29 -5.97
CA TYR A 110 2.48 -6.11 -7.36
C TYR A 110 1.09 -6.71 -7.70
N GLU A 111 0.69 -7.76 -6.99
CA GLU A 111 -0.55 -8.49 -7.26
C GLU A 111 -1.70 -8.10 -6.32
N THR A 112 -1.44 -7.28 -5.30
CA THR A 112 -2.44 -6.88 -4.31
C THR A 112 -3.38 -5.82 -4.91
N PRO A 113 -4.70 -6.06 -5.03
CA PRO A 113 -5.65 -5.01 -5.36
C PRO A 113 -5.70 -3.96 -4.23
N HIS A 114 -5.68 -2.69 -4.59
CA HIS A 114 -5.76 -1.55 -3.68
C HIS A 114 -6.69 -0.48 -4.26
#